data_AF-A0A0B7B7D5-F1
#
_entry.id   AF-A0A0B7B7D5-F1
#
_cell.length_a   1.000
_cell.length_b   1.000
_cell.length_c   1.000
_cell.angle_alpha   90.00
_cell.angle_beta   90.00
_cell.angle_gamma   90.00
#
_symmetry.space_group_name_H-M   'P 1'
#
loop_
_entity.id
_entity.type
_entity.pdbx_description
1 polymer ?
#
loop_
_entity_poly.entity_id
_entity_poly.type
_entity_poly.pdbx_seq_one_letter_code
_entity_poly.pdbx_strand_id
1 'polypeptide(L)' 'YRVMAFDFCKVKRGKDDGLLRTMNTEKLLKTLPVLQQQLDALLEFDCAPTELTNGVITACFMLLFKDLIRFFACYND' A
#
# COMPACT_ATOMS: atom_id res chain seq x y z
N TYR A 1 -5.32 3.14 -7.66
CA TYR A 1 -4.94 4.10 -8.73
C TYR A 1 -6.12 4.91 -9.27
N ARG A 2 -7.11 4.32 -9.97
CA ARG A 2 -8.21 5.04 -10.65
C ARG A 2 -8.96 6.07 -9.79
N VAL A 3 -9.31 5.70 -8.56
CA VAL A 3 -10.09 6.58 -7.65
C VAL A 3 -9.26 7.76 -7.13
N MET A 4 -7.94 7.59 -7.02
CA MET A 4 -7.05 8.59 -6.43
C MET A 4 -6.31 9.43 -7.47
N ALA A 5 -6.24 8.97 -8.73
CA ALA A 5 -5.40 9.51 -9.79
C ALA A 5 -3.89 9.54 -9.48
N PHE A 6 -3.45 8.80 -8.46
CA PHE A 6 -2.05 8.56 -8.14
C PHE A 6 -1.86 7.15 -7.57
N ASP A 7 -0.60 6.74 -7.45
CA ASP A 7 -0.16 5.45 -6.91
C ASP A 7 0.40 5.66 -5.50
N PHE A 8 -0.26 5.10 -4.48
CA PHE A 8 0.17 5.20 -3.08
C PHE A 8 1.59 4.67 -2.85
N CYS A 9 2.04 3.68 -3.63
CA CYS A 9 3.40 3.15 -3.52
C CYS A 9 4.48 4.10 -4.07
N LYS A 10 4.08 5.19 -4.74
CA LYS A 10 4.99 6.13 -5.42
C LYS A 10 4.84 7.58 -5.00
N VAL A 11 4.00 7.87 -4.01
CA VAL A 11 3.80 9.25 -3.53
C VAL A 11 5.03 9.76 -2.78
N LYS A 12 5.24 11.08 -2.80
CA LYS A 12 6.24 11.72 -1.94
C LYS A 12 5.85 11.50 -0.47
N ARG A 13 6.82 11.13 0.35
CA ARG A 13 6.67 10.85 1.79
C ARG A 13 7.53 11.80 2.62
N GLY A 14 7.28 11.83 3.94
CA GLY A 14 8.04 12.65 4.90
C GLY A 14 7.23 13.81 5.48
N LYS A 15 7.76 14.44 6.54
CA LYS A 15 7.02 15.45 7.33
C LYS A 15 6.71 16.74 6.56
N ASP A 16 7.67 17.25 5.81
CA ASP A 16 7.57 18.63 5.30
C ASP A 16 6.75 18.73 4.00
N ASP A 17 6.74 17.66 3.18
CA ASP A 17 6.09 17.65 1.86
C ASP A 17 5.45 16.30 1.51
N GLY A 18 5.19 15.43 2.49
CA GLY A 18 4.55 14.14 2.24
C GLY A 18 3.12 14.34 1.75
N LEU A 19 2.72 13.64 0.70
CA LEU A 19 1.40 13.83 0.09
C LEU A 19 0.28 13.62 1.11
N LEU A 20 0.35 12.55 1.93
CA LEU A 20 -0.67 12.31 2.95
C LEU A 20 -0.52 13.23 4.16
N ARG A 21 0.71 13.50 4.61
CA ARG A 21 1.01 14.42 5.73
C ARG A 21 0.50 15.84 5.51
N THR A 22 0.50 16.29 4.26
CA THR A 22 0.07 17.65 3.86
C THR A 22 -1.35 17.68 3.28
N MET A 23 -2.03 16.53 3.22
CA MET A 23 -3.39 16.44 2.68
C MET A 23 -4.38 17.12 3.62
N ASN A 24 -5.30 17.92 3.06
CA ASN A 24 -6.37 18.49 3.87
C ASN A 24 -7.30 17.39 4.44
N THR A 25 -7.92 17.68 5.58
CA THR A 25 -8.71 16.71 6.36
C THR A 25 -9.85 16.08 5.56
N GLU A 26 -10.61 16.86 4.78
CA GLU A 26 -11.75 16.32 4.03
C GLU A 26 -11.30 15.29 2.97
N LYS A 27 -10.23 15.61 2.23
CA LYS A 27 -9.67 14.70 1.24
C LYS A 27 -9.01 13.50 1.90
N LEU A 28 -8.35 13.69 3.04
CA LEU A 28 -7.71 12.61 3.79
C LEU A 28 -8.72 11.57 4.28
N LEU A 29 -9.85 12.01 4.85
CA LEU A 29 -10.94 11.12 5.30
C LEU A 29 -11.53 10.28 4.15
N LYS A 30 -11.54 10.80 2.93
CA LYS A 30 -11.96 10.04 1.72
C LYS A 30 -10.84 9.14 1.17
N THR A 31 -9.59 9.49 1.42
CA THR A 31 -8.41 8.80 0.89
C THR A 31 -8.05 7.56 1.71
N LEU A 32 -8.09 7.67 3.05
CA LEU A 32 -7.71 6.58 3.95
C LEU A 32 -8.49 5.28 3.72
N PRO A 33 -9.82 5.28 3.51
CA PRO A 33 -10.56 4.05 3.21
C PRO A 33 -10.10 3.36 1.92
N VAL A 34 -9.71 4.13 0.90
CA VAL A 34 -9.22 3.59 -0.38
C VAL A 34 -7.83 2.96 -0.23
N LEU A 35 -6.98 3.55 0.62
CA LEU A 35 -5.69 2.99 0.98
C LEU A 35 -5.86 1.71 1.81
N GLN A 36 -6.74 1.75 2.83
CA GLN A 36 -7.03 0.61 3.68
C GLN A 36 -7.54 -0.58 2.86
N GLN A 37 -8.50 -0.36 1.96
CA GLN A 37 -9.03 -1.43 1.10
C GLN A 37 -7.95 -2.10 0.22
N GLN A 38 -6.96 -1.33 -0.25
CA GLN A 38 -5.83 -1.90 -1.01
C GLN A 38 -4.89 -2.71 -0.11
N LEU A 39 -4.67 -2.25 1.12
CA LEU A 39 -3.88 -2.98 2.11
C LEU A 39 -4.57 -4.29 2.51
N ASP A 40 -5.88 -4.25 2.78
CA ASP A 40 -6.68 -5.42 3.12
C ASP A 40 -6.62 -6.46 1.99
N ALA A 41 -6.85 -6.05 0.74
CA ALA A 41 -6.76 -6.94 -0.42
C ALA A 41 -5.35 -7.52 -0.64
N LEU A 42 -4.29 -6.83 -0.23
CA LEU A 42 -2.92 -7.36 -0.27
C LEU A 42 -2.73 -8.42 0.82
N LEU A 43 -3.21 -8.15 2.03
CA LEU A 43 -3.11 -9.06 3.17
C LEU A 43 -3.95 -10.34 2.99
N GLU A 44 -5.01 -10.30 2.19
CA GLU A 44 -5.79 -11.47 1.75
C GLU A 44 -4.96 -12.52 0.98
N PHE A 45 -3.73 -12.21 0.57
CA PHE A 45 -2.82 -13.23 0.03
C PHE A 45 -2.53 -14.36 1.02
N ASP A 46 -2.52 -14.04 2.33
CA ASP A 46 -2.52 -14.96 3.50
C ASP A 46 -1.84 -16.33 3.29
N CYS A 47 -0.63 -16.33 2.73
CA CYS A 47 0.08 -17.57 2.46
C CYS A 47 0.94 -18.00 3.65
N ALA A 48 1.02 -19.30 3.89
CA ALA A 48 2.03 -19.89 4.75
C ALA A 48 3.37 -20.05 3.99
N PRO A 49 4.53 -19.99 4.66
CA PRO A 49 5.82 -20.23 4.03
C PRO A 49 5.93 -21.57 3.30
N THR A 50 5.17 -22.58 3.75
CA THR A 50 5.09 -23.91 3.13
C THR A 50 4.42 -23.91 1.75
N GLU A 51 3.66 -22.86 1.41
CA GLU A 51 2.96 -22.74 0.13
C GLU A 51 3.82 -22.06 -0.95
N LEU A 52 4.91 -21.40 -0.55
CA LEU A 52 5.89 -20.76 -1.43
C LEU A 52 6.84 -21.79 -2.08
N THR A 53 6.25 -22.70 -2.86
CA THR A 53 6.88 -23.94 -3.32
C THR A 53 7.62 -23.83 -4.65
N ASN A 54 7.46 -22.72 -5.38
CA ASN A 54 8.05 -22.55 -6.70
C ASN A 54 8.42 -21.09 -6.99
N GLY A 55 9.27 -20.88 -7.99
CA GLY A 55 9.79 -19.55 -8.32
C GLY A 55 8.73 -18.53 -8.74
N VAL A 56 7.58 -18.97 -9.29
CA VAL A 56 6.51 -18.07 -9.72
C VAL A 56 5.82 -17.46 -8.51
N ILE A 57 5.32 -18.28 -7.58
CA ILE A 57 4.64 -17.78 -6.38
C ILE A 57 5.60 -16.99 -5.49
N THR A 58 6.86 -17.40 -5.38
CA THR A 58 7.88 -16.67 -4.62
C THR A 58 8.16 -15.29 -5.23
N ALA A 59 8.24 -15.18 -6.57
CA ALA A 59 8.39 -13.88 -7.23
C ALA A 59 7.18 -12.97 -7.00
N CYS A 60 5.95 -13.51 -7.07
CA CYS A 60 4.73 -12.77 -6.73
C CYS A 60 4.75 -12.26 -5.29
N PHE A 61 5.07 -13.13 -4.31
CA PHE A 61 5.18 -12.75 -2.90
C PHE A 61 6.18 -11.62 -2.69
N MET A 62 7.35 -11.67 -3.35
CA MET A 62 8.36 -10.61 -3.24
C MET A 62 7.87 -9.26 -3.76
N LEU A 63 6.99 -9.23 -4.77
CA LEU A 63 6.36 -8.00 -5.26
C LEU A 63 5.30 -7.49 -4.27
N LEU A 64 4.43 -8.38 -3.78
CA LEU A 64 3.43 -8.04 -2.77
C LEU A 64 4.08 -7.49 -1.50
N PHE A 65 5.18 -8.08 -1.03
CA PHE A 65 5.94 -7.59 0.11
C PHE A 65 6.50 -6.18 -0.10
N LYS A 66 7.03 -5.90 -1.30
CA LYS A 66 7.54 -4.56 -1.66
C LYS A 66 6.45 -3.50 -1.68
N ASP A 67 5.23 -3.87 -2.08
CA ASP A 67 4.07 -2.97 -2.08
C ASP A 67 3.53 -2.79 -0.66
N LEU A 68 3.46 -3.86 0.14
CA LEU A 68 3.04 -3.83 1.54
C LEU A 68 3.84 -2.84 2.37
N ILE A 69 5.18 -2.87 2.29
CA ILE A 69 6.03 -1.91 3.02
C ILE A 69 5.66 -0.47 2.65
N ARG A 70 5.40 -0.20 1.37
CA ARG A 70 5.08 1.15 0.89
C ARG A 70 3.68 1.58 1.30
N PHE A 71 2.69 0.69 1.19
CA PHE A 71 1.34 0.95 1.66
C PHE A 71 1.31 1.21 3.16
N PHE A 72 1.97 0.37 3.95
CA PHE A 72 2.07 0.56 5.40
C PHE A 72 2.70 1.91 5.75
N ALA A 73 3.78 2.27 5.07
CA ALA A 73 4.46 3.52 5.34
C ALA A 73 3.64 4.74 4.89
N CYS A 74 2.88 4.63 3.80
CA CYS A 74 1.91 5.65 3.38
C CYS A 74 0.74 5.74 4.36
N TYR A 75 0.27 4.63 4.94
CA TYR A 75 -0.84 4.61 5.90
C TYR A 75 -0.46 5.25 7.24
N ASN A 76 0.81 5.17 7.62
CA ASN A 76 1.35 5.81 8.83
C ASN A 76 1.67 7.31 8.68
N ASP A 77 1.74 7.79 7.44
CA ASP A 77 1.93 9.21 7.13
C ASP A 77 0.64 10.00 7.36
#